data_AF-A0A8J3YXY8-F1
#
_entry.id   AF-A0A8J3YXY8-F1
#
_cell.length_a   1.000
_cell.length_b   1.000
_cell.length_c   1.000
_cell.angle_alpha   90.00
_cell.angle_beta   90.00
_cell.angle_gamma   90.00
#
_symmetry.space_group_name_H-M   'P 1'
#
loop_
_entity.id
_entity.type
_entity.pdbx_description
1 polymer ?
#
loop_
_entity_poly.entity_id
_entity_poly.type
_entity_poly.pdbx_seq_one_letter_code
_entity_poly.pdbx_strand_id
1 'polypeptide(L)'
;MRLTLQVQLVLRTLLDDPDRELYGLEFVDGTGLPPGTIYPILARLESAGWIDSRWEEVDQHEVGRPRRRYYRLTPDGTEQARDGLAAVAARQRRTGGAASRFATGGASWNG
;
A
#
# COMPACT_ATOMS: atom_id res chain seq x y z
N MET A 1 0.97 -13.00 4.62
CA MET A 1 1.96 -12.07 4.02
C MET A 1 2.47 -11.08 5.08
N ARG A 2 3.74 -10.64 5.02
CA ARG A 2 4.28 -9.60 5.93
C ARG A 2 4.00 -8.20 5.36
N LEU A 3 3.30 -7.35 6.13
CA LEU A 3 3.02 -5.96 5.76
C LEU A 3 4.19 -5.03 6.13
N THR A 4 5.24 -5.03 5.30
CA THR A 4 6.30 -4.02 5.39
C THR A 4 5.74 -2.63 5.10
N LEU A 5 6.47 -1.56 5.44
CA LEU A 5 6.03 -0.19 5.13
C LEU A 5 5.69 -0.02 3.64
N GLN A 6 6.51 -0.58 2.75
CA GLN A 6 6.30 -0.50 1.31
C GLN A 6 5.02 -1.23 0.87
N VAL A 7 4.74 -2.42 1.41
CA VAL A 7 3.48 -3.13 1.15
C VAL A 7 2.29 -2.32 1.67
N GLN A 8 2.41 -1.68 2.84
CA GLN A 8 1.36 -0.82 3.37
C GLN A 8 1.07 0.39 2.47
N LEU A 9 2.11 1.02 1.89
CA LEU A 9 1.92 2.13 0.95
C LEU A 9 1.15 1.67 -0.29
N VAL A 10 1.55 0.56 -0.91
CA VAL A 10 0.86 -0.01 -2.08
C VAL A 10 -0.60 -0.35 -1.77
N LEU A 11 -0.87 -0.97 -0.62
CA LEU A 11 -2.24 -1.28 -0.21
C LEU A 11 -3.08 -0.04 0.07
N ARG A 12 -2.50 1.03 0.63
CA ARG A 12 -3.21 2.30 0.83
C ARG A 12 -3.55 2.95 -0.50
N THR A 13 -2.65 2.93 -1.48
CA THR A 13 -2.93 3.44 -2.83
C THR A 13 -4.09 2.71 -3.49
N LEU A 14 -4.20 1.38 -3.31
CA LEU A 14 -5.35 0.61 -3.81
C LEU A 14 -6.65 0.86 -3.04
N LEU A 15 -6.56 1.16 -1.74
CA LEU A 15 -7.72 1.40 -0.89
C LEU A 15 -8.26 2.84 -0.98
N ASP A 16 -7.51 3.76 -1.60
CA ASP A 16 -7.95 5.13 -1.83
C ASP A 16 -9.20 5.18 -2.71
N ASP A 17 -9.24 4.32 -3.73
CA ASP A 17 -10.41 4.05 -4.57
C ASP A 17 -10.46 2.55 -4.93
N PRO A 18 -11.14 1.71 -4.11
CA PRO A 18 -11.09 0.25 -4.24
C PRO A 18 -11.80 -0.29 -5.49
N ASP A 19 -12.69 0.49 -6.10
CA ASP A 19 -13.39 0.10 -7.33
C ASP A 19 -12.56 0.43 -8.59
N ARG A 20 -11.51 1.22 -8.44
CA ARG A 20 -10.65 1.65 -9.54
C ARG A 20 -9.50 0.66 -9.78
N GLU A 21 -9.20 0.45 -11.05
CA GLU A 21 -8.02 -0.26 -11.50
C GLU A 21 -6.84 0.69 -11.72
N LEU A 22 -5.65 0.29 -11.26
CA LEU A 22 -4.41 1.06 -11.38
C LEU A 22 -3.38 0.32 -12.22
N TYR A 23 -2.63 1.02 -13.06
CA TYR A 23 -1.46 0.46 -13.75
C TYR A 23 -0.15 0.84 -13.06
N GLY A 24 0.92 0.09 -13.35
CA GLY A 24 2.18 0.11 -12.59
C GLY A 24 2.79 1.50 -12.30
N LEU A 25 2.69 2.47 -13.22
CA LEU A 25 3.23 3.81 -13.01
C LEU A 25 2.39 4.64 -12.02
N GLU A 26 1.09 4.41 -11.94
CA GLU A 26 0.23 5.13 -10.97
C GLU A 26 0.59 4.75 -9.53
N PHE A 27 1.09 3.53 -9.31
CA PHE A 27 1.65 3.14 -8.02
C PHE A 27 2.95 3.87 -7.70
N VAL A 28 3.79 4.12 -8.70
CA VAL A 28 5.03 4.88 -8.51
C VAL A 28 4.68 6.30 -8.06
N ASP A 29 3.74 6.95 -8.75
CA ASP A 29 3.29 8.30 -8.43
C ASP A 29 2.59 8.35 -7.06
N GLY A 30 1.71 7.39 -6.78
CA GLY A 30 0.93 7.36 -5.54
C GLY A 30 1.70 6.95 -4.29
N THR A 31 2.84 6.25 -4.42
CA THR A 31 3.64 5.78 -3.28
C THR A 31 5.01 6.44 -3.14
N GLY A 32 5.52 7.06 -4.21
CA GLY A 32 6.90 7.54 -4.30
C GLY A 32 7.96 6.43 -4.32
N LEU A 33 7.56 5.16 -4.48
CA LEU A 33 8.47 4.02 -4.51
C LEU A 33 8.99 3.79 -5.94
N PRO A 34 10.26 3.35 -6.10
CA PRO A 34 10.79 3.08 -7.43
C PRO A 34 10.11 1.85 -8.06
N PRO A 35 10.04 1.77 -9.41
CA PRO A 35 9.44 0.63 -10.12
C PRO A 35 9.98 -0.74 -9.68
N GLY A 36 11.30 -0.83 -9.42
CA GLY A 36 11.95 -2.05 -8.95
C GLY A 36 11.48 -2.57 -7.59
N THR A 37 10.80 -1.73 -6.80
CA THR A 37 10.14 -2.11 -5.54
C THR A 37 8.67 -2.46 -5.77
N ILE A 38 7.98 -1.70 -6.61
CA ILE A 38 6.54 -1.86 -6.88
C ILE A 38 6.22 -3.23 -7.48
N TYR A 39 6.87 -3.61 -8.59
CA TYR A 39 6.48 -4.82 -9.32
C TYR A 39 6.65 -6.11 -8.50
N PRO A 40 7.73 -6.30 -7.71
CA PRO A 40 7.82 -7.43 -6.80
C PRO A 40 6.76 -7.42 -5.70
N ILE A 41 6.27 -6.26 -5.25
CA ILE A 41 5.18 -6.18 -4.28
C ILE A 41 3.86 -6.59 -4.93
N LEU A 42 3.54 -6.04 -6.10
CA LEU A 42 2.35 -6.42 -6.87
C LEU A 42 2.32 -7.92 -7.15
N ALA A 43 3.45 -8.50 -7.59
CA ALA A 43 3.55 -9.94 -7.82
C ALA A 43 3.28 -10.76 -6.55
N ARG A 44 3.76 -10.33 -5.38
CA ARG A 44 3.49 -11.03 -4.11
C ARG A 44 2.04 -10.91 -3.67
N LEU A 45 1.42 -9.75 -3.88
CA LEU A 45 0.01 -9.52 -3.60
C LEU A 45 -0.88 -10.38 -4.50
N GLU A 46 -0.56 -10.44 -5.79
CA GLU A 46 -1.26 -11.25 -6.78
C GLU A 46 -1.14 -12.74 -6.45
N SER A 47 0.08 -13.22 -6.18
CA SER A 47 0.30 -14.62 -5.74
C SER A 47 -0.38 -14.95 -4.40
N ALA A 48 -0.70 -13.96 -3.57
CA ALA A 48 -1.43 -14.15 -2.34
C ALA A 48 -2.96 -14.06 -2.53
N GLY A 49 -3.46 -13.73 -3.72
CA GLY A 49 -4.88 -13.55 -4.01
C GLY A 49 -5.47 -12.22 -3.53
N TRP A 50 -4.63 -11.25 -3.13
CA TRP A 50 -5.09 -9.97 -2.61
C TRP A 50 -5.49 -9.01 -3.73
N ILE A 51 -4.88 -9.17 -4.90
CA ILE A 51 -5.18 -8.38 -6.09
C ILE A 51 -5.37 -9.29 -7.29
N ASP A 52 -6.20 -8.85 -8.22
CA ASP A 52 -6.26 -9.38 -9.58
C ASP A 52 -5.51 -8.46 -10.54
N SER A 53 -5.13 -8.99 -11.69
CA SER A 53 -4.62 -8.17 -12.79
C SER A 53 -5.24 -8.54 -14.13
N ARG A 54 -5.27 -7.56 -15.03
CA ARG A 54 -5.64 -7.76 -16.43
C ARG A 54 -4.77 -6.93 -17.35
N TRP A 55 -4.59 -7.40 -18.56
CA TRP A 55 -4.00 -6.58 -19.61
C TRP A 55 -5.07 -5.71 -20.25
N GLU A 56 -4.71 -4.48 -20.59
CA GLU A 56 -5.53 -3.56 -21.36
C GLU A 56 -5.94 -4.17 -22.71
N GLU A 57 -7.18 -4.01 -23.14
CA GLU A 57 -7.70 -4.56 -24.39
C GLU A 57 -7.68 -3.49 -25.49
N VAL A 58 -6.48 -3.26 -26.06
CA VAL A 58 -6.25 -2.30 -27.14
C VAL A 58 -5.28 -2.87 -28.17
N ASP A 59 -5.41 -2.43 -29.43
CA ASP A 59 -4.39 -2.66 -30.45
C ASP A 59 -3.21 -1.70 -30.21
N GLN A 60 -2.00 -2.27 -30.04
CA GLN A 60 -0.79 -1.50 -29.79
C GLN A 60 -0.38 -0.60 -30.97
N HIS A 61 -0.69 -1.01 -32.20
CA HIS A 61 -0.40 -0.22 -33.39
C HIS A 61 -1.27 1.03 -33.45
N GLU A 62 -2.53 0.92 -33.03
CA GLU A 62 -3.45 2.06 -33.00
C GLU A 62 -3.11 3.06 -31.89
N VAL A 63 -2.76 2.58 -30.69
CA VAL A 63 -2.48 3.45 -29.52
C VAL A 63 -1.03 3.93 -29.43
N GLY A 64 -0.12 3.40 -30.25
CA GLY A 64 1.29 3.83 -30.32
C GLY A 64 2.10 3.59 -29.05
N ARG A 65 1.66 2.70 -28.15
CA ARG A 65 2.35 2.36 -26.90
C ARG A 65 2.10 0.90 -26.49
N PRO A 66 2.95 0.32 -25.63
CA PRO A 66 2.67 -0.97 -25.02
C PRO A 66 1.36 -0.96 -24.22
N ARG A 67 0.70 -2.13 -24.17
CA ARG A 67 -0.50 -2.37 -23.35
C ARG A 67 -0.17 -2.14 -21.88
N ARG A 68 -1.10 -1.55 -21.14
CA ARG A 68 -1.01 -1.45 -19.67
C ARG A 68 -1.43 -2.77 -19.04
N ARG A 69 -0.81 -3.12 -17.91
CA ARG A 69 -1.35 -4.12 -16.99
C ARG A 69 -1.98 -3.39 -15.81
N TYR A 70 -3.27 -3.62 -15.64
CA TYR A 70 -4.11 -3.05 -14.60
C TYR A 70 -4.19 -4.02 -13.42
N TYR A 71 -4.28 -3.46 -12.23
CA TYR A 71 -4.37 -4.17 -10.95
C TYR A 71 -5.48 -3.57 -10.11
N ARG A 72 -6.20 -4.41 -9.37
CA ARG A 72 -7.22 -4.00 -8.39
C ARG A 72 -7.28 -4.98 -7.24
N LEU A 73 -7.79 -4.55 -6.09
CA LEU A 73 -8.08 -5.47 -5.00
C LEU A 73 -9.18 -6.45 -5.39
N THR A 74 -9.04 -7.69 -4.93
CA THR A 74 -10.17 -8.63 -4.89
C THR A 74 -11.11 -8.24 -3.73
N PRO A 75 -12.37 -8.73 -3.70
CA PRO A 75 -13.24 -8.52 -2.55
C PRO A 75 -12.60 -8.98 -1.23
N ASP A 76 -12.04 -10.20 -1.21
CA ASP A 76 -11.33 -10.75 -0.05
C ASP A 76 -10.05 -9.96 0.26
N GLY A 77 -9.30 -9.58 -0.77
CA GLY A 77 -8.08 -8.79 -0.64
C GLY A 77 -8.35 -7.40 -0.05
N THR A 78 -9.52 -6.82 -0.31
CA THR A 78 -9.94 -5.55 0.25
C THR A 78 -10.13 -5.65 1.77
N GLU A 79 -10.81 -6.70 2.23
CA GLU A 79 -10.99 -6.97 3.67
C GLU A 79 -9.62 -7.23 4.33
N GLN A 80 -8.82 -8.12 3.74
CA GLN A 80 -7.48 -8.47 4.24
C GLN A 80 -6.55 -7.25 4.32
N ALA A 81 -6.60 -6.35 3.34
CA ALA A 81 -5.81 -5.12 3.34
C ALA A 81 -6.22 -4.17 4.47
N ARG A 82 -7.53 -3.96 4.67
CA ARG A 82 -8.08 -3.13 5.75
C ARG A 82 -7.67 -3.68 7.12
N ASP A 83 -7.86 -4.97 7.33
CA ASP A 83 -7.52 -5.65 8.59
C ASP A 83 -6.02 -5.61 8.88
N GLY A 84 -5.21 -5.90 7.87
CA GLY A 84 -3.76 -5.87 7.99
C GLY A 84 -3.23 -4.48 8.37
N LEU A 85 -3.75 -3.42 7.72
CA LEU A 85 -3.38 -2.04 8.04
C LEU A 85 -3.85 -1.61 9.43
N ALA A 86 -5.07 -1.97 9.83
CA ALA A 86 -5.61 -1.70 11.17
C ALA A 86 -4.76 -2.36 12.26
N ALA A 87 -4.34 -3.62 12.05
CA ALA A 87 -3.49 -4.35 12.98
C ALA A 87 -2.10 -3.71 13.14
N VAL A 88 -1.50 -3.20 12.05
CA VAL A 88 -0.23 -2.45 12.12
C VAL A 88 -0.40 -1.16 12.92
N ALA A 89 -1.44 -0.38 12.65
CA ALA A 89 -1.70 0.88 13.36
C ALA A 89 -1.95 0.65 14.87
N ALA A 90 -2.65 -0.42 15.24
CA ALA A 90 -2.86 -0.79 16.63
C ALA A 90 -1.54 -1.14 17.35
N ARG A 91 -0.63 -1.86 16.68
CA ARG A 91 0.71 -2.16 17.23
C ARG A 91 1.54 -0.89 17.45
N GLN A 92 1.55 0.02 16.48
CA GLN A 92 2.28 1.29 16.57
C GLN A 92 1.80 2.17 17.73
N ARG A 93 0.48 2.23 17.97
CA ARG A 93 -0.09 2.95 19.12
C ARG A 93 0.37 2.39 20.46
N ARG A 94 0.45 1.06 20.59
CA ARG A 94 0.93 0.42 21.83
C ARG A 94 2.41 0.69 22.10
N THR A 95 3.25 0.70 21.06
CA THR A 95 4.68 1.02 21.21
C THR A 95 4.93 2.51 21.43
N GLY A 96 4.15 3.39 20.79
CA GLY A 96 4.26 4.85 20.94
C GLY A 96 3.74 5.37 22.28
N GLY A 97 2.69 4.75 22.84
CA GLY A 97 2.14 5.11 24.15
C GLY A 97 3.06 4.79 25.35
N ALA A 98 4.08 3.97 25.16
CA ALA A 98 5.11 3.75 26.19
C ALA A 98 6.13 4.91 26.22
N ALA A 99 6.45 5.50 25.06
CA ALA A 99 7.41 6.60 24.95
C ALA A 99 6.83 7.96 25.42
N SER A 100 5.51 8.17 25.30
CA SER A 100 4.88 9.42 25.74
C SER A 100 4.71 9.54 27.27
N ARG A 101 4.79 8.44 28.02
CA ARG A 101 4.65 8.46 29.50
C ARG A 101 5.90 8.95 30.25
N PHE A 102 7.02 9.13 29.55
CA PHE A 102 8.26 9.63 30.16
C PHE A 102 8.50 11.15 29.94
N ALA A 103 7.59 11.85 29.23
CA ALA A 103 7.78 13.26 28.86
C ALA A 103 7.03 14.27 29.77
N THR A 104 6.46 13.84 30.91
CA THR A 104 5.67 14.73 31.79
C THR A 104 6.20 14.82 33.22
N GLY A 105 7.53 14.75 33.40
CA GLY A 105 8.16 14.85 34.70
C GLY A 105 9.42 15.72 34.70
N GLY A 106 9.24 17.02 34.98
CA GLY A 106 10.27 17.84 35.62
C GLY A 106 11.09 18.76 34.71
N ALA A 107 10.83 20.06 34.81
CA ALA A 107 11.85 21.10 34.98
C ALA A 107 11.17 22.48 35.13
N SER A 108 10.66 22.74 36.34
CA SER A 108 10.50 24.12 36.83
C SER A 108 11.88 24.52 37.38
N TRP A 109 12.57 25.43 36.70
CA TRP A 109 13.74 26.12 37.24
C TRP A 109 13.33 27.57 37.50
N ASN A 110 13.09 27.89 38.77
CA ASN A 110 13.22 29.25 39.31
C ASN A 110 14.59 29.30 40.01
N GLY A 111 15.38 30.31 39.67
CA GLY A 111 16.67 30.63 40.28
C GLY A 111 17.24 31.88 39.67
#